data_AF-A0A7W9A3A2-F1
#
_entry.id   AF-A0A7W9A3A2-F1
#
_cell.length_a   1.000
_cell.length_b   1.000
_cell.length_c   1.000
_cell.angle_alpha   90.00
_cell.angle_beta   90.00
_cell.angle_gamma   90.00
#
_symmetry.space_group_name_H-M   'P 1'
#
loop_
_entity.id
_entity.type
_entity.pdbx_description
1 polymer ?
#
loop_
_entity_poly.entity_id
_entity_poly.type
_entity_poly.pdbx_seq_one_letter_code
_entity_poly.pdbx_strand_id
1 'polypeptide(L)'
;MTDDIDTLIANTLKDEDRALLARAGAEPGYFRQIGEVFTGPTGWPTMVLVVAQTVMFIAGVWAAWKFFHATEALEALRWGLPSAVLILGSLVVKLSVWPAIHANRMIHALRRLELQLALRRQD
;
A
#
# COMPACT_ATOMS: atom_id res chain seq x y z
N MET A 1 -3.18 -48.18 19.26
CA MET A 1 -2.13 -47.68 18.35
C MET A 1 -2.65 -46.61 17.39
N THR A 2 -3.91 -46.69 16.93
CA THR A 2 -4.59 -45.63 16.16
C THR A 2 -4.86 -44.36 16.99
N ASP A 3 -5.21 -44.55 18.27
CA ASP A 3 -5.56 -43.47 19.20
C ASP A 3 -4.39 -42.49 19.46
N ASP A 4 -3.15 -42.98 19.48
CA ASP A 4 -1.96 -42.14 19.63
C ASP A 4 -1.70 -41.28 18.40
N ILE A 5 -1.93 -41.82 17.20
CA ILE A 5 -1.76 -41.08 15.93
C ILE A 5 -2.81 -39.97 15.84
N ASP A 6 -4.08 -40.28 16.15
CA ASP A 6 -5.16 -39.28 16.15
C ASP A 6 -4.94 -38.20 17.21
N THR A 7 -4.41 -38.58 18.38
CA THR A 7 -4.04 -37.63 19.44
C THR A 7 -2.87 -36.75 19.02
N LEU A 8 -1.87 -37.31 18.32
CA LEU A 8 -0.74 -36.55 17.79
C LEU A 8 -1.20 -35.54 16.74
N ILE A 9 -2.03 -35.99 15.79
CA ILE A 9 -2.59 -35.16 14.71
C ILE A 9 -3.43 -34.01 15.30
N ALA A 10 -4.31 -34.31 16.26
CA ALA A 10 -5.14 -33.31 16.91
C ALA A 10 -4.33 -32.27 17.69
N ASN A 11 -3.23 -32.68 18.32
CA ASN A 11 -2.33 -31.76 19.03
C ASN A 11 -1.52 -30.90 18.07
N THR A 12 -0.97 -31.47 16.99
CA THR A 12 -0.25 -30.69 15.97
C THR A 12 -1.15 -29.68 15.27
N LEU A 13 -2.39 -30.05 14.95
CA LEU A 13 -3.38 -29.14 14.37
C LEU A 13 -3.74 -28.02 15.34
N LYS A 14 -3.94 -28.33 16.63
CA LYS A 14 -4.21 -27.31 17.66
C LYS A 14 -3.06 -26.34 17.85
N ASP A 15 -1.82 -26.81 17.76
CA ASP A 15 -0.64 -25.96 17.92
C ASP A 15 -0.40 -25.08 16.69
N GLU A 16 -0.63 -25.61 15.49
CA GLU A 16 -0.64 -24.81 14.25
C GLU A 16 -1.75 -23.76 14.26
N ASP A 17 -2.97 -24.12 14.66
CA ASP A 17 -4.09 -23.17 14.79
C ASP A 17 -3.81 -22.08 15.82
N ARG A 18 -3.22 -22.44 16.97
CA ARG A 18 -2.85 -21.49 18.02
C ARG A 18 -1.73 -20.55 17.54
N ALA A 19 -0.77 -21.06 16.77
CA ALA A 19 0.29 -20.25 16.15
C ALA A 19 -0.26 -19.32 15.05
N LEU A 20 -1.25 -19.78 14.28
CA LEU A 20 -1.95 -18.96 13.28
C LEU A 20 -2.80 -17.88 13.93
N LEU A 21 -3.51 -18.18 15.02
CA LEU A 21 -4.28 -17.20 15.82
C LEU A 21 -3.37 -16.18 16.50
N ALA A 22 -2.21 -16.60 17.01
CA ALA A 22 -1.21 -15.70 17.59
C ALA A 22 -0.61 -14.76 16.52
N ARG A 23 -0.39 -15.25 15.29
CA ARG A 23 0.05 -14.43 14.15
C ARG A 23 -1.07 -13.52 13.60
N ALA A 24 -2.33 -13.94 13.69
CA ALA A 24 -3.48 -13.19 13.21
C ALA A 24 -3.99 -12.13 14.21
N GLY A 25 -3.81 -12.36 15.51
CA GLY A 25 -4.22 -11.45 16.58
C GLY A 25 -3.24 -10.30 16.83
N ALA A 26 -2.00 -10.40 16.33
CA ALA A 26 -1.10 -9.26 16.27
C ALA A 26 -1.54 -8.35 15.13
N GLU A 27 -2.33 -7.31 15.44
CA GLU A 27 -2.66 -6.25 14.48
C GLU A 27 -1.34 -5.83 13.80
N PRO A 28 -1.20 -6.02 12.47
CA PRO A 28 0.04 -5.66 11.80
C PRO A 28 0.24 -4.17 12.02
N GLY A 29 1.28 -3.84 12.80
CA GLY A 29 1.57 -2.46 13.18
C GLY A 29 1.62 -1.57 11.94
N TYR A 30 1.23 -0.30 12.09
CA TYR A 30 1.06 0.66 10.99
C TYR A 30 2.21 0.63 9.96
N PHE A 31 3.46 0.46 10.42
CA PHE A 31 4.66 0.34 9.59
C PHE A 31 4.74 -0.93 8.75
N ARG A 32 4.31 -2.08 9.29
CA ARG A 32 4.23 -3.34 8.55
C ARG A 32 3.14 -3.28 7.49
N GLN A 33 2.03 -2.62 7.80
CA GLN A 33 0.93 -2.40 6.86
C GLN A 33 1.34 -1.49 5.69
N ILE A 34 2.20 -0.49 5.93
CA ILE A 34 2.82 0.32 4.87
C ILE A 34 3.77 -0.53 4.04
N GLY A 35 4.62 -1.35 4.67
CA GLY A 35 5.52 -2.27 3.97
C GLY A 35 4.79 -3.27 3.06
N GLU A 36 3.69 -3.84 3.54
CA GLU A 36 2.86 -4.79 2.78
C GLU A 36 2.20 -4.17 1.54
N VAL A 37 1.95 -2.85 1.54
CA VAL A 37 1.46 -2.13 0.35
C VAL A 37 2.52 -2.10 -0.75
N PHE A 38 3.82 -2.12 -0.40
CA PHE A 38 4.93 -2.14 -1.37
C PHE A 38 5.32 -3.56 -1.81
N THR A 39 5.02 -4.59 -1.02
CA THR A 39 5.41 -5.99 -1.32
C THR A 39 4.26 -6.85 -1.85
N GLY A 40 3.02 -6.35 -1.88
CA GLY A 40 1.85 -7.08 -2.38
C GLY A 40 1.79 -7.21 -3.92
N PRO A 41 0.76 -7.87 -4.48
CA PRO A 41 0.56 -8.00 -5.93
C PRO A 41 0.35 -6.65 -6.64
N THR A 42 -0.08 -5.62 -5.92
CA THR A 42 -0.12 -4.22 -6.39
C THR A 42 1.06 -3.39 -5.90
N GLY A 43 2.13 -4.02 -5.43
CA GLY A 43 3.32 -3.33 -4.92
C GLY A 43 4.10 -2.61 -6.02
N TRP A 44 4.30 -3.25 -7.18
CA TRP A 44 5.06 -2.66 -8.28
C TRP A 44 4.42 -1.37 -8.86
N PRO A 45 3.10 -1.33 -9.16
CA PRO A 45 2.49 -0.11 -9.68
C PRO A 45 2.47 1.00 -8.63
N THR A 46 2.19 0.66 -7.37
CA THR A 46 2.23 1.63 -6.26
C THR A 46 3.64 2.20 -6.06
N MET A 47 4.68 1.37 -6.20
CA MET A 47 6.07 1.84 -6.13
C MET A 47 6.40 2.79 -7.28
N VAL A 48 5.99 2.48 -8.52
CA VAL A 48 6.17 3.39 -9.67
C VAL A 48 5.46 4.72 -9.45
N LEU A 49 4.23 4.70 -8.93
CA LEU A 49 3.46 5.90 -8.62
C LEU A 49 4.12 6.77 -7.54
N VAL A 50 4.62 6.16 -6.47
CA VAL A 50 5.34 6.88 -5.40
C VAL A 50 6.64 7.48 -5.92
N VAL A 51 7.39 6.75 -6.76
CA VAL A 51 8.62 7.25 -7.38
C VAL A 51 8.29 8.43 -8.32
N ALA A 52 7.30 8.28 -9.21
CA ALA A 52 6.90 9.34 -10.12
C ALA A 52 6.43 10.61 -9.38
N GLN A 53 5.63 10.43 -8.32
CA GLN A 53 5.19 11.53 -7.45
C GLN A 53 6.37 12.23 -6.77
N THR A 54 7.35 11.46 -6.29
CA THR A 54 8.57 12.00 -5.66
C THR A 54 9.40 12.81 -6.67
N VAL A 55 9.58 12.29 -7.88
CA VAL A 55 10.29 12.98 -8.96
C VAL A 55 9.60 14.29 -9.35
N MET A 56 8.27 14.27 -9.52
CA MET A 56 7.49 15.48 -9.81
C MET A 56 7.63 16.53 -8.71
N PHE A 57 7.58 16.11 -7.44
CA PHE A 57 7.74 17.01 -6.31
C PHE A 57 9.13 17.65 -6.28
N ILE A 58 10.20 16.85 -6.44
CA ILE A 58 11.59 17.35 -6.47
C ILE A 58 11.78 18.32 -7.65
N ALA A 59 11.29 17.97 -8.83
CA ALA A 59 11.37 18.85 -10.01
C ALA A 59 10.59 20.16 -9.80
N GLY A 60 9.41 20.09 -9.17
CA GLY A 60 8.60 21.25 -8.82
C GLY A 60 9.28 22.19 -7.82
N VAL A 61 9.92 21.64 -6.77
CA VAL A 61 10.71 22.41 -5.79
C VAL A 61 11.94 23.04 -6.44
N TRP A 62 12.64 22.33 -7.31
CA TRP A 62 13.79 22.87 -8.04
C TRP A 62 13.39 24.03 -8.96
N ALA A 63 12.28 23.88 -9.69
CA ALA A 63 11.73 24.95 -10.52
C ALA A 63 11.24 26.15 -9.67
N ALA A 64 10.68 25.90 -8.48
CA ALA A 64 10.32 26.96 -7.53
C ALA A 64 11.57 27.72 -7.06
N TRP A 65 12.65 27.01 -6.77
CA TRP A 65 13.91 27.64 -6.38
C TRP A 65 14.46 28.54 -7.50
N LYS A 66 14.42 28.07 -8.76
CA LYS A 66 14.78 28.87 -9.93
C LYS A 66 13.87 30.10 -10.12
N PHE A 67 12.57 29.96 -9.84
CA PHE A 67 11.63 31.09 -9.83
C PHE A 67 12.05 32.19 -8.84
N PHE A 68 12.42 31.84 -7.61
CA PHE A 68 12.84 32.82 -6.61
C PHE A 68 14.20 33.48 -6.88
N HIS A 69 15.04 32.86 -7.72
CA HIS A 69 16.35 33.42 -8.10
C HIS A 69 16.31 34.20 -9.42
N ALA A 70 15.18 34.22 -10.13
CA ALA A 70 15.05 34.94 -11.39
C ALA A 70 14.98 36.46 -11.15
N THR A 71 15.84 37.21 -11.83
CA THR A 71 15.88 38.68 -11.76
C THR A 71 14.91 39.33 -12.75
N GLU A 72 14.55 38.61 -13.82
CA GLU A 72 13.59 39.09 -14.82
C GLU A 72 12.23 38.38 -14.70
N ALA A 73 11.15 39.14 -14.89
CA ALA A 73 9.78 38.64 -14.79
C ALA A 73 9.47 37.52 -15.80
N LEU A 74 10.04 37.59 -17.01
CA LEU A 74 9.86 36.57 -18.04
C LEU A 74 10.54 35.25 -17.66
N GLU A 75 11.73 35.32 -17.07
CA GLU A 75 12.45 34.14 -16.59
C GLU A 75 11.78 33.54 -15.36
N ALA A 76 11.27 34.37 -14.45
CA ALA A 76 10.45 33.92 -13.33
C ALA A 76 9.24 33.15 -13.86
N LEU A 77 8.47 33.70 -14.80
CA LEU A 77 7.29 33.04 -15.34
C LEU A 77 7.60 31.69 -16.01
N ARG A 78 8.74 31.57 -16.70
CA ARG A 78 9.21 30.33 -17.33
C ARG A 78 9.42 29.20 -16.33
N TRP A 79 9.86 29.51 -15.11
CA TRP A 79 10.10 28.52 -14.06
C TRP A 79 8.91 28.36 -13.10
N GLY A 80 8.11 29.41 -12.90
CA GLY A 80 6.97 29.42 -11.99
C GLY A 80 5.78 28.58 -12.48
N LEU A 81 5.41 28.70 -13.76
CA LEU A 81 4.34 27.90 -14.37
C LEU A 81 4.57 26.38 -14.26
N PRO A 82 5.72 25.84 -14.73
CA PRO A 82 5.98 24.40 -14.59
C PRO A 82 6.14 23.97 -13.14
N SER A 83 6.68 24.82 -12.26
CA SER A 83 6.75 24.54 -10.83
C SER A 83 5.36 24.31 -10.22
N ALA A 84 4.42 25.23 -10.47
CA ALA A 84 3.05 25.12 -9.99
C ALA A 84 2.35 23.86 -10.53
N VAL A 85 2.50 23.58 -11.83
CA VAL A 85 1.90 22.39 -12.46
C VAL A 85 2.48 21.11 -11.88
N LEU A 86 3.79 21.03 -11.67
CA LEU A 86 4.44 19.84 -11.11
C LEU A 86 4.05 19.59 -9.66
N ILE A 87 3.97 20.64 -8.84
CA ILE A 87 3.55 20.52 -7.44
C ILE A 87 2.09 20.09 -7.34
N LEU A 88 1.19 20.77 -8.09
CA LEU A 88 -0.23 20.43 -8.15
C LEU A 88 -0.45 19.02 -8.73
N GLY A 89 0.28 18.66 -9.78
CA GLY A 89 0.27 17.32 -10.36
C GLY A 89 0.68 16.25 -9.35
N SER A 90 1.73 16.50 -8.55
CA SER A 90 2.15 15.58 -7.49
C SER A 90 1.07 15.39 -6.42
N LEU A 91 0.28 16.43 -6.12
CA LEU A 91 -0.81 16.37 -5.16
C LEU A 91 -1.97 15.54 -5.72
N VAL A 92 -2.35 15.77 -6.97
CA VAL A 92 -3.40 14.99 -7.65
C VAL A 92 -3.03 13.51 -7.70
N VAL A 93 -1.79 13.18 -8.09
CA VAL A 93 -1.30 11.79 -8.09
C VAL A 93 -1.39 11.18 -6.71
N LYS A 94 -0.96 11.90 -5.66
CA LYS A 94 -1.06 11.43 -4.27
C LYS A 94 -2.50 11.10 -3.87
N LEU A 95 -3.45 11.96 -4.25
CA LEU A 95 -4.87 11.79 -3.95
C LEU A 95 -5.50 10.64 -4.76
N SER A 96 -5.04 10.37 -5.97
CA SER A 96 -5.56 9.26 -6.80
C SER A 96 -5.09 7.87 -6.34
N VAL A 97 -3.93 7.77 -5.70
CA VAL A 97 -3.37 6.49 -5.24
C VAL A 97 -4.11 5.93 -4.02
N TRP A 98 -4.58 6.79 -3.11
CA TRP A 98 -5.22 6.37 -1.86
C TRP A 98 -6.51 5.57 -2.06
N PRO A 99 -7.49 6.02 -2.88
CA PRO A 99 -8.71 5.27 -3.16
C PRO A 99 -8.44 3.89 -3.78
N ALA A 100 -7.43 3.80 -4.67
CA ALA A 100 -7.05 2.55 -5.30
C ALA A 100 -6.55 1.52 -4.27
N ILE A 101 -5.77 1.97 -3.27
CA ILE A 101 -5.32 1.12 -2.16
C ILE A 101 -6.50 0.63 -1.32
N HIS A 102 -7.45 1.52 -0.99
CA HIS A 102 -8.63 1.15 -0.20
C HIS A 102 -9.56 0.17 -0.94
N ALA A 103 -9.78 0.39 -2.24
CA ALA A 103 -10.56 -0.51 -3.08
C ALA A 103 -9.94 -1.92 -3.13
N ASN A 104 -8.61 -2.00 -3.28
CA ASN A 104 -7.92 -3.28 -3.36
C ASN A 104 -7.97 -4.04 -2.03
N ARG A 105 -7.84 -3.35 -0.89
CA ARG A 105 -8.04 -3.93 0.44
C ARG A 105 -9.44 -4.52 0.61
N MET A 106 -10.46 -3.82 0.10
CA MET A 106 -11.85 -4.27 0.16
C MET A 106 -12.09 -5.54 -0.66
N ILE A 107 -11.50 -5.64 -1.86
CA ILE A 107 -11.57 -6.85 -2.69
C ILE A 107 -10.94 -8.05 -1.97
N HIS A 108 -9.79 -7.87 -1.32
CA HIS A 108 -9.14 -8.96 -0.57
C HIS A 108 -9.96 -9.39 0.67
N ALA A 109 -10.59 -8.45 1.37
CA ALA A 109 -11.49 -8.76 2.48
C ALA A 109 -12.72 -9.55 2.01
N LEU A 110 -13.30 -9.17 0.86
CA LEU A 110 -14.44 -9.88 0.26
C LEU A 110 -14.08 -11.31 -0.14
N ARG A 111 -12.94 -11.53 -0.80
CA ARG A 111 -12.48 -12.89 -1.16
C ARG A 111 -12.26 -13.78 0.07
N ARG A 112 -11.78 -13.21 1.18
CA ARG A 112 -11.62 -13.94 2.45
C ARG A 112 -12.97 -14.34 3.04
N LEU A 113 -13.98 -13.47 2.97
CA LEU A 113 -15.35 -13.78 3.38
C LEU A 113 -15.97 -14.86 2.49
N GLU A 114 -15.79 -14.80 1.17
CA GLU A 114 -16.25 -15.82 0.23
C GLU A 114 -15.66 -17.20 0.56
N LEU A 115 -14.36 -17.28 0.85
CA LEU A 115 -13.69 -18.52 1.26
C LEU A 115 -14.25 -19.07 2.58
N GLN A 116 -14.50 -18.22 3.57
CA GLN A 116 -15.08 -18.65 4.85
C GLN A 116 -16.51 -19.18 4.68
N LEU A 117 -17.31 -18.54 3.84
CA LEU A 117 -18.67 -18.99 3.49
C LEU A 117 -18.65 -20.32 2.74
N ALA A 118 -17.69 -20.53 1.84
CA ALA A 118 -17.55 -21.79 1.11
C ALA A 118 -17.21 -22.96 2.06
N LEU A 119 -16.29 -22.75 3.00
CA LEU A 119 -15.92 -23.74 4.02
C LEU A 119 -17.11 -24.09 4.93
N ARG A 120 -17.84 -23.07 5.42
CA ARG A 120 -19.03 -23.27 6.26
C ARG A 120 -20.20 -23.98 5.59
N ARG A 121 -20.18 -24.10 4.26
CA ARG A 121 -21.23 -24.75 3.46
C ARG A 121 -20.91 -26.23 3.19
N GLN A 122 -19.68 -26.66 3.47
CA GLN A 122 -19.26 -28.06 3.33
C GLN A 122 -19.45 -28.86 4.62
N ASP A 123 -19.61 -28.18 5.76
CA ASP A 123 -20.09 -28.74 7.04
C ASP A 123 -21.64 -28.74 7.10
#